data_AF-A0A2G2ZQ45-F1
#
_entry.id   AF-A0A2G2ZQ45-F1
#
_cell.length_a   1.000
_cell.length_b   1.000
_cell.length_c   1.000
_cell.angle_alpha   90.00
_cell.angle_beta   90.00
_cell.angle_gamma   90.00
#
_symmetry.space_group_name_H-M   'P 1'
#
loop_
_entity.id
_entity.type
_entity.pdbx_description
1 polymer ?
#
loop_
_entity_poly.entity_id
_entity_poly.type
_entity_poly.pdbx_seq_one_letter_code
_entity_poly.pdbx_strand_id
1 'polypeptide(L)'
;MVDGSNKVDVDKLMSFSKDLVQFLKQDKDVSFLKQCIDQSNSLQSHCNTQYQALNTSIQVITDEINGLDHQRASIEEQRKLLKKLEQDQLRAEMKLSLYASVTSIIPDSDDQSKISGQANHVSSECQSLSSHDIKPFKHWTDDEISDFRYGLYRALLTPGHYTKPHLVEAPIIALLRELRHSSRNLQFMESADVHF
;
A
#
# COMPACT_ATOMS: atom_id res chain seq x y z
N MET A 1 89.98 51.01 -48.38
CA MET A 1 89.20 51.52 -47.23
C MET A 1 87.76 51.69 -47.71
N VAL A 2 86.84 50.86 -47.23
CA VAL A 2 85.42 50.91 -47.63
C VAL A 2 84.70 51.87 -46.69
N ASP A 3 84.17 52.96 -47.24
CA ASP A 3 83.31 53.91 -46.55
C ASP A 3 81.88 53.36 -46.55
N GLY A 4 81.51 52.72 -45.44
CA GLY A 4 80.20 52.11 -45.23
C GLY A 4 79.19 53.09 -44.65
N SER A 5 78.82 54.14 -45.40
CA SER A 5 77.70 55.00 -45.02
C SER A 5 76.37 54.29 -45.28
N ASN A 6 76.02 53.33 -44.41
CA ASN A 6 74.70 52.71 -44.34
C ASN A 6 73.69 53.74 -43.82
N LYS A 7 73.20 54.60 -44.70
CA LYS A 7 72.17 55.59 -44.36
C LYS A 7 70.85 54.86 -44.15
N VAL A 8 70.36 54.83 -42.90
CA VAL A 8 69.07 54.21 -42.56
C VAL A 8 67.96 54.98 -43.28
N ASP A 9 67.13 54.23 -43.99
CA ASP A 9 65.91 54.73 -44.61
C ASP A 9 64.87 54.98 -43.51
N VAL A 10 64.75 56.24 -43.09
CA VAL A 10 63.85 56.68 -42.02
C VAL A 10 62.39 56.47 -42.40
N ASP A 11 62.04 56.60 -43.68
CA ASP A 11 60.65 56.41 -44.14
C ASP A 11 60.25 54.95 -44.03
N LYS A 12 61.16 54.03 -44.38
CA LYS A 12 60.98 52.59 -44.20
C LYS A 12 60.94 52.19 -42.72
N LEU A 13 61.77 52.82 -41.88
CA LEU A 13 61.72 52.61 -40.43
C LEU A 13 60.36 53.06 -39.85
N MET A 14 59.86 54.21 -40.30
CA MET A 14 58.56 54.74 -39.88
C MET A 14 57.40 53.89 -40.41
N SER A 15 57.50 53.30 -41.60
CA SER A 15 56.47 52.37 -42.10
C SER A 15 56.41 51.09 -41.27
N PHE A 16 57.56 50.49 -40.94
CA PHE A 16 57.61 49.33 -40.04
C PHE A 16 57.06 49.65 -38.65
N SER A 17 57.37 50.84 -38.11
CA SER A 17 56.81 51.29 -36.83
C SER A 17 55.28 51.39 -36.88
N LYS A 18 54.70 51.87 -37.99
CA LYS A 18 53.24 51.95 -38.17
C LYS A 18 52.61 50.56 -38.26
N ASP A 19 53.20 49.67 -39.04
CA ASP A 19 52.71 48.29 -39.19
C ASP A 19 52.74 47.54 -37.85
N LEU A 20 53.81 47.71 -37.08
CA LEU A 20 53.94 47.14 -35.74
C LEU A 20 52.87 47.69 -34.78
N VAL A 21 52.64 49.01 -34.77
CA VAL A 21 51.58 49.62 -33.94
C VAL A 21 50.19 49.13 -34.35
N GLN A 22 49.93 48.95 -35.65
CA GLN A 22 48.65 48.45 -36.15
C GLN A 22 48.45 46.96 -35.85
N PHE A 23 49.50 46.16 -35.97
CA PHE A 23 49.49 44.75 -35.60
C PHE A 23 49.22 44.56 -34.10
N LEU A 24 49.89 45.32 -33.25
CA LEU A 24 49.68 45.30 -31.79
C LEU A 24 48.30 45.85 -31.39
N LYS A 25 47.68 46.70 -32.21
CA LYS A 25 46.29 47.15 -32.03
C LYS A 25 45.24 46.12 -32.44
N GLN A 26 45.59 45.13 -33.27
CA GLN A 26 44.67 44.04 -33.59
C GLN A 26 44.60 43.07 -32.41
N ASP A 27 43.85 43.47 -31.39
CA ASP A 27 43.65 42.72 -30.15
C ASP A 27 42.62 41.59 -30.32
N LYS A 28 42.78 40.81 -31.40
CA LYS A 28 41.88 39.70 -31.73
C LYS A 28 41.85 38.69 -30.60
N ASP A 29 43.00 38.36 -30.04
CA ASP A 29 43.13 37.33 -29.01
C ASP A 29 42.38 37.70 -27.71
N VAL A 30 42.39 38.97 -27.30
CA VAL A 30 41.61 39.43 -26.14
C VAL A 30 40.11 39.40 -26.43
N SER A 31 39.68 39.73 -27.65
CA SER A 31 38.26 39.64 -28.02
C SER A 31 37.76 38.19 -28.06
N PHE A 32 38.56 37.25 -28.56
CA PHE A 32 38.26 35.81 -28.52
C PHE A 32 38.22 35.29 -27.09
N LEU A 33 39.19 35.66 -26.24
CA LEU A 33 39.21 35.22 -24.84
C LEU A 33 37.99 35.75 -24.08
N LYS A 34 37.59 37.01 -24.31
CA LYS A 34 36.39 37.59 -23.71
C LYS A 34 35.13 36.83 -24.14
N GLN A 35 35.00 36.52 -25.43
CA GLN A 35 33.90 35.71 -25.94
C GLN A 35 33.88 34.30 -25.29
N CYS A 36 35.04 33.65 -25.13
CA CYS A 36 35.14 32.36 -24.45
C CYS A 36 34.70 32.45 -22.98
N ILE A 37 35.08 33.53 -22.27
CA ILE A 37 34.66 33.75 -20.88
C ILE A 37 33.15 33.96 -20.81
N ASP A 38 32.57 34.77 -21.69
CA ASP A 38 31.13 35.04 -21.73
C ASP A 38 30.34 33.75 -22.01
N GLN A 39 30.83 32.92 -22.94
CA GLN A 39 30.26 31.61 -23.23
C GLN A 39 30.34 30.66 -22.03
N SER A 40 31.49 30.61 -21.36
CA SER A 40 31.70 29.80 -20.15
C SER A 40 30.75 30.21 -19.03
N ASN A 41 30.63 31.51 -18.75
CA ASN A 41 29.74 32.05 -17.73
C ASN A 41 28.26 31.77 -18.06
N SER A 42 27.88 31.92 -19.33
CA SER A 42 26.54 31.58 -19.80
C SER A 42 26.23 30.11 -19.57
N LEU A 43 27.14 29.21 -19.97
CA LEU A 43 26.98 27.77 -19.76
C LEU A 43 26.93 27.41 -18.27
N GLN A 44 27.79 28.02 -17.45
CA GLN A 44 27.80 27.81 -16.01
C GLN A 44 26.46 28.22 -15.38
N SER A 45 25.93 29.39 -15.76
CA SER A 45 24.63 29.86 -15.28
C SER A 45 23.49 28.92 -15.69
N HIS A 46 23.55 28.38 -16.91
CA HIS A 46 22.58 27.44 -17.44
C HIS A 46 22.62 26.10 -16.69
N CYS A 47 23.81 25.52 -16.51
CA CYS A 47 23.99 24.29 -15.74
C CYS A 47 23.52 24.45 -14.29
N ASN A 48 23.83 25.59 -13.66
CA ASN A 48 23.36 25.85 -12.30
C ASN A 48 21.83 25.94 -12.24
N THR A 49 21.19 26.59 -13.21
CA THR A 49 19.73 26.69 -13.28
C THR A 49 19.09 25.31 -13.46
N GLN A 50 19.63 24.48 -14.36
CA GLN A 50 19.13 23.12 -14.56
C GLN A 50 19.32 22.25 -13.32
N TYR A 51 20.47 22.34 -12.65
CA TYR A 51 20.73 21.61 -11.41
C TYR A 51 19.73 22.00 -10.32
N GLN A 52 19.47 23.30 -10.15
CA GLN A 52 18.49 23.77 -9.17
C GLN A 52 17.08 23.26 -9.50
N ALA A 53 16.65 23.34 -10.77
CA ALA A 53 15.36 22.82 -11.20
C ALA A 53 15.23 21.31 -10.92
N LEU A 54 16.26 20.52 -11.28
CA LEU A 54 16.29 19.10 -11.00
C LEU A 54 16.23 18.80 -9.49
N ASN A 55 17.01 19.52 -8.69
CA ASN A 55 17.04 19.35 -7.25
C ASN A 55 15.69 19.67 -6.59
N THR A 56 15.02 20.73 -7.02
CA THR A 56 13.66 21.06 -6.55
C THR A 56 12.65 19.97 -6.91
N SER A 57 12.74 19.40 -8.13
CA SER A 57 11.87 18.30 -8.55
C SER A 57 12.09 17.05 -7.70
N ILE A 58 13.35 16.69 -7.43
CA ILE A 58 13.71 15.57 -6.55
C ILE A 58 13.13 15.77 -5.15
N GLN A 59 13.23 16.99 -4.59
CA GLN A 59 12.65 17.31 -3.29
C GLN A 59 11.14 17.11 -3.25
N VAL A 60 10.41 17.63 -4.24
CA VAL A 60 8.95 17.48 -4.33
C VAL A 60 8.55 16.01 -4.39
N ILE A 61 9.22 15.21 -5.24
CA ILE A 61 8.94 13.77 -5.36
C ILE A 61 9.26 13.05 -4.04
N THR A 62 10.34 13.43 -3.36
CA THR A 62 10.73 12.84 -2.07
C THR A 62 9.66 13.10 -1.01
N ASP A 63 9.14 14.33 -0.94
CA ASP A 63 8.09 14.69 0.01
C ASP A 63 6.78 13.95 -0.29
N GLU A 64 6.43 13.78 -1.56
CA GLU A 64 5.26 12.99 -1.98
C GLU A 64 5.38 11.51 -1.59
N ILE A 65 6.53 10.89 -1.84
CA ILE A 65 6.80 9.50 -1.44
C ILE A 65 6.66 9.36 0.08
N ASN A 66 7.25 10.28 0.84
CA ASN A 66 7.12 10.28 2.30
C ASN A 66 5.65 10.38 2.73
N GLY A 67 4.87 11.26 2.11
CA GLY A 67 3.44 11.38 2.38
C GLY A 67 2.67 10.08 2.11
N LEU A 68 2.93 9.43 0.98
CA LEU A 68 2.30 8.15 0.61
C LEU A 68 2.70 7.02 1.57
N ASP A 69 3.95 6.97 2.03
CA ASP A 69 4.41 5.99 3.02
C ASP A 69 3.65 6.13 4.35
N HIS A 70 3.41 7.36 4.80
CA HIS A 70 2.64 7.63 6.02
C HIS A 70 1.18 7.20 5.85
N GLN A 71 0.57 7.49 4.70
CA GLN A 71 -0.79 7.01 4.40
C GLN A 71 -0.85 5.49 4.36
N ARG A 72 0.12 4.82 3.73
CA ARG A 72 0.20 3.35 3.68
C ARG A 72 0.25 2.76 5.09
N ALA A 73 1.09 3.32 5.96
CA ALA A 73 1.20 2.86 7.36
C ALA A 73 -0.14 3.01 8.10
N SER A 74 -0.79 4.18 7.99
CA SER A 74 -2.09 4.44 8.62
C SER A 74 -3.18 3.46 8.14
N ILE A 75 -3.24 3.18 6.83
CA ILE A 75 -4.23 2.25 6.27
C ILE A 75 -3.98 0.82 6.78
N GLU A 76 -2.72 0.41 6.89
CA GLU A 76 -2.38 -0.93 7.37
C GLU A 76 -2.77 -1.13 8.85
N GLU A 77 -2.62 -0.11 9.68
CA GLU A 77 -3.10 -0.11 11.06
C GLU A 77 -4.62 -0.25 11.14
N GLN A 78 -5.35 0.55 10.35
CA GLN A 78 -6.81 0.47 10.27
C GLN A 78 -7.30 -0.92 9.81
N ARG A 79 -6.64 -1.52 8.82
CA ARG A 79 -6.95 -2.88 8.35
C ARG A 79 -6.80 -3.93 9.45
N LYS A 80 -5.77 -3.83 10.28
CA LYS A 80 -5.56 -4.77 11.40
C LYS A 80 -6.64 -4.62 12.45
N LEU A 81 -7.02 -3.39 12.79
CA LEU A 81 -8.11 -3.12 13.73
C LEU A 81 -9.45 -3.66 13.22
N LEU A 82 -9.74 -3.46 11.93
CA LEU A 82 -10.98 -3.96 11.31
C LEU A 82 -11.07 -5.48 11.35
N LYS A 83 -9.98 -6.19 10.99
CA LYS A 83 -9.92 -7.66 11.07
C LYS A 83 -10.19 -8.19 12.49
N LYS A 84 -9.64 -7.51 13.49
CA LYS A 84 -9.88 -7.88 14.90
C LYS A 84 -11.34 -7.66 15.29
N LEU A 85 -11.92 -6.52 14.91
CA LEU A 85 -13.32 -6.21 15.18
C LEU A 85 -14.27 -7.22 14.54
N GLU A 86 -14.02 -7.61 13.29
CA GLU A 86 -14.81 -8.63 12.58
C GLU A 86 -14.72 -10.00 13.28
N GLN A 87 -13.53 -10.41 13.72
CA GLN A 87 -13.35 -11.65 14.47
C GLN A 87 -14.10 -11.63 15.81
N ASP A 88 -14.04 -10.50 16.52
CA ASP A 88 -14.72 -10.33 17.80
C ASP A 88 -16.25 -10.32 17.63
N GLN A 89 -16.75 -9.70 16.55
CA GLN A 89 -18.18 -9.75 16.19
C GLN A 89 -18.64 -11.17 15.88
N LEU A 90 -17.90 -11.92 15.04
CA LEU A 90 -18.24 -13.30 14.72
C LEU A 90 -18.26 -14.19 15.97
N ARG A 91 -17.30 -13.97 16.89
CA ARG A 91 -17.26 -14.65 18.19
C ARG A 91 -18.51 -14.35 19.03
N ALA A 92 -18.94 -13.09 19.07
CA ALA A 92 -20.14 -12.67 19.81
C ALA A 92 -21.42 -13.25 19.20
N GLU A 93 -21.57 -13.20 17.88
CA GLU A 93 -22.71 -13.76 17.16
C GLU A 93 -22.82 -15.28 17.37
N MET A 94 -21.71 -16.01 17.28
CA MET A 94 -21.68 -17.46 17.52
C MET A 94 -22.11 -17.79 18.96
N LYS A 95 -21.66 -16.99 19.94
CA LYS A 95 -22.06 -17.16 21.34
C LYS A 95 -23.57 -16.92 21.54
N LEU A 96 -24.11 -15.87 20.92
CA LEU A 96 -25.54 -15.56 20.99
C LEU A 96 -26.38 -16.65 20.31
N SER A 97 -25.95 -17.15 19.16
CA SER A 97 -26.60 -18.25 18.44
C SER A 97 -26.65 -19.54 19.26
N LEU A 98 -25.55 -19.87 19.96
CA LEU A 98 -25.50 -21.00 20.88
C LEU A 98 -26.54 -20.84 22.00
N TYR A 99 -26.59 -19.66 22.64
CA TYR A 99 -27.57 -19.41 23.70
C TYR A 99 -29.01 -19.47 23.19
N ALA A 100 -29.30 -18.87 22.04
CA ALA A 100 -30.62 -18.95 21.42
C ALA A 100 -31.03 -20.40 21.12
N SER A 101 -30.09 -21.24 20.65
CA SER A 101 -30.35 -22.66 20.36
C SER A 101 -30.65 -23.47 21.61
N VAL A 102 -29.94 -23.22 22.72
CA VAL A 102 -30.12 -23.96 23.97
C VAL A 102 -31.38 -23.51 24.71
N THR A 103 -31.67 -22.21 24.69
CA THR A 103 -32.76 -21.63 25.49
C THR A 103 -34.08 -21.54 24.72
N SER A 104 -34.04 -21.58 23.39
CA SER A 104 -35.18 -21.26 22.52
C SER A 104 -35.79 -19.88 22.79
N ILE A 105 -35.06 -18.96 23.45
CA ILE A 105 -35.54 -17.62 23.80
C ILE A 105 -34.86 -16.61 22.88
N ILE A 106 -35.66 -15.78 22.21
CA ILE A 106 -35.18 -14.58 21.53
C ILE A 106 -35.49 -13.37 22.44
N PRO A 107 -34.47 -12.71 23.00
CA PRO A 107 -34.67 -11.53 23.84
C PRO A 107 -35.34 -10.39 23.07
N ASP A 108 -36.26 -9.70 23.72
CA ASP A 108 -36.87 -8.47 23.21
C ASP A 108 -35.97 -7.28 23.53
N SER A 109 -35.68 -6.43 22.55
CA SER A 109 -34.74 -5.32 22.67
C SER A 109 -35.37 -4.00 23.08
N ASP A 110 -36.71 -3.92 23.15
CA ASP A 110 -37.42 -2.64 23.25
C ASP A 110 -37.34 -1.97 24.64
N ASP A 111 -37.11 -2.73 25.72
CA ASP A 111 -36.98 -2.19 27.09
C ASP A 111 -35.87 -2.88 27.89
N GLN A 112 -34.72 -2.21 28.02
CA GLN A 112 -33.54 -2.72 28.74
C GLN A 112 -33.75 -2.89 30.26
N SER A 113 -34.82 -2.33 30.83
CA SER A 113 -35.10 -2.42 32.27
C SER A 113 -35.89 -3.68 32.66
N LYS A 114 -36.41 -4.42 31.67
CA LYS A 114 -37.24 -5.62 31.87
C LYS A 114 -36.65 -6.79 31.11
N ILE A 115 -36.66 -7.97 31.74
CA ILE A 115 -36.28 -9.21 31.07
C ILE A 115 -37.52 -9.74 30.35
N SER A 116 -37.65 -9.44 29.07
CA SER A 116 -38.70 -9.97 28.17
C SER A 116 -38.08 -10.69 26.97
N GLY A 117 -38.80 -11.67 26.43
CA GLY A 117 -38.38 -12.45 25.27
C GLY A 117 -39.43 -13.47 24.87
N GLN A 118 -39.48 -13.81 23.59
CA GLN A 118 -40.40 -14.83 23.06
C GLN A 118 -39.71 -16.19 23.06
N ALA A 119 -40.36 -17.17 23.70
CA ALA A 119 -39.95 -18.56 23.59
C ALA A 119 -40.46 -19.12 22.25
N ASN A 120 -39.55 -19.51 21.37
CA ASN A 120 -39.90 -20.24 20.16
C ASN A 120 -40.56 -21.57 20.54
N HIS A 121 -41.61 -21.95 19.82
CA HIS A 121 -42.37 -23.18 20.07
C HIS A 121 -41.45 -24.41 19.93
N VAL A 122 -41.07 -24.99 21.06
CA VAL A 122 -40.25 -26.20 21.12
C VAL A 122 -41.07 -27.38 20.55
N SER A 123 -40.52 -28.11 19.59
CA SER A 123 -41.11 -29.37 19.11
C SER A 123 -41.31 -30.33 20.30
N SER A 124 -42.47 -30.99 20.38
CA SER A 124 -42.89 -31.88 21.48
C SER A 124 -41.93 -33.04 21.78
N GLU A 125 -40.93 -33.29 20.93
CA GLU A 125 -39.93 -34.34 21.11
C GLU A 125 -38.91 -34.04 22.23
N CYS A 126 -38.72 -32.77 22.62
CA CYS A 126 -37.76 -32.41 23.68
C CYS A 126 -38.30 -32.61 25.11
N GLN A 127 -39.62 -32.82 25.30
CA GLN A 127 -40.20 -33.05 26.63
C GLN A 127 -39.80 -34.41 27.23
N SER A 128 -39.38 -35.36 26.40
CA SER A 128 -39.01 -36.72 26.82
C SER A 128 -37.64 -36.83 27.51
N LEU A 129 -36.81 -35.78 27.47
CA LEU A 129 -35.46 -35.80 28.07
C LEU A 129 -35.42 -35.31 29.53
N SER A 130 -36.54 -34.84 30.08
CA SER A 130 -36.63 -34.29 31.44
C SER A 130 -36.46 -35.32 32.57
N SER A 131 -36.40 -36.62 32.27
CA SER A 131 -36.48 -37.69 33.29
C SER A 131 -35.22 -38.54 33.43
N HIS A 132 -34.09 -38.15 32.84
CA HIS A 132 -32.83 -38.89 33.01
C HIS A 132 -31.88 -38.12 33.92
N ASP A 133 -31.41 -38.75 35.00
CA ASP A 133 -30.35 -38.22 35.86
C ASP A 133 -29.10 -37.91 35.03
N ILE A 134 -28.90 -36.63 34.72
CA ILE A 134 -27.69 -36.15 34.05
C ILE A 134 -26.59 -36.15 35.09
N LYS A 135 -25.72 -37.15 35.03
CA LYS A 135 -24.47 -37.13 35.81
C LYS A 135 -23.65 -35.91 35.39
N PRO A 136 -23.08 -35.15 36.34
CA PRO A 136 -22.25 -34.01 36.01
C PRO A 136 -21.12 -34.46 35.09
N PHE A 137 -20.91 -33.70 34.01
CA PHE A 137 -19.81 -33.94 33.09
C PHE A 137 -18.50 -33.91 33.88
N LYS A 138 -17.59 -34.85 33.55
CA LYS A 138 -16.23 -34.88 34.10
C LYS A 138 -15.62 -33.48 33.97
N HIS A 139 -15.02 -32.96 35.02
CA HIS A 139 -14.26 -31.71 34.96
C HIS A 139 -12.98 -31.99 34.15
N TRP A 140 -12.86 -31.40 32.97
CA TRP A 140 -11.65 -31.48 32.15
C TRP A 140 -10.76 -30.29 32.49
N THR A 141 -9.50 -30.54 32.84
CA THR A 141 -8.49 -29.48 33.02
C THR A 141 -7.95 -29.04 31.66
N ASP A 142 -7.50 -27.78 31.52
CA ASP A 142 -7.05 -27.20 30.24
C ASP A 142 -6.00 -28.06 29.51
N ASP A 143 -5.18 -28.80 30.25
CA ASP A 143 -4.16 -29.71 29.71
C ASP A 143 -4.76 -30.93 28.96
N GLU A 144 -5.98 -31.37 29.31
CA GLU A 144 -6.66 -32.51 28.67
C GLU A 144 -7.39 -32.11 27.37
N ILE A 145 -7.63 -30.82 27.14
CA ILE A 145 -8.43 -30.32 25.98
C ILE A 145 -7.57 -30.15 24.73
N SER A 146 -6.24 -30.07 24.89
CA SER A 146 -5.24 -29.95 23.81
C SER A 146 -5.32 -31.05 22.74
N ASP A 147 -5.78 -32.25 23.11
CA ASP A 147 -5.81 -33.42 22.21
C ASP A 147 -7.07 -33.47 21.31
N PHE A 148 -8.11 -32.68 21.63
CA PHE A 148 -9.40 -32.71 20.91
C PHE A 148 -9.52 -31.66 19.81
N ARG A 149 -8.42 -31.33 19.11
CA ARG A 149 -8.41 -30.26 18.09
C ARG A 149 -9.46 -30.39 16.97
N TYR A 150 -10.09 -31.54 16.75
CA TYR A 150 -11.14 -31.70 15.73
C TYR A 150 -12.27 -32.71 16.08
N GLY A 151 -12.39 -33.17 17.33
CA GLY A 151 -13.29 -34.28 17.68
C GLY A 151 -14.79 -33.93 17.63
N LEU A 152 -15.16 -32.76 18.15
CA LEU A 152 -16.56 -32.32 18.24
C LEU A 152 -17.19 -32.00 16.88
N TYR A 153 -16.36 -31.60 15.89
CA TYR A 153 -16.82 -31.30 14.54
C TYR A 153 -17.29 -32.55 13.77
N ARG A 154 -16.75 -33.75 14.05
CA ARG A 154 -17.21 -34.99 13.37
C ARG A 154 -18.55 -35.51 13.89
N ALA A 155 -18.86 -35.31 15.16
CA ALA A 155 -20.11 -35.80 15.75
C ALA A 155 -21.34 -35.03 15.20
N LEU A 156 -21.18 -33.73 14.92
CA LEU A 156 -22.25 -32.87 14.37
C LEU A 156 -22.40 -32.99 12.85
N LEU A 157 -21.43 -33.57 12.14
CA LEU A 157 -21.42 -33.75 10.68
C LEU A 157 -21.70 -35.20 10.25
N THR A 158 -22.06 -36.10 11.17
CA THR A 158 -22.46 -37.46 10.82
C THR A 158 -23.88 -37.42 10.26
N PRO A 159 -24.12 -37.72 8.96
CA PRO A 159 -25.42 -37.53 8.33
C PRO A 159 -26.36 -38.67 8.71
N GLY A 160 -27.37 -38.37 9.53
CA GLY A 160 -28.51 -39.23 9.78
C GLY A 160 -29.80 -38.50 9.43
N HIS A 161 -30.28 -38.74 8.21
CA HIS A 161 -31.62 -38.44 7.68
C HIS A 161 -31.92 -37.01 7.20
N TYR A 162 -31.99 -36.91 5.87
CA TYR A 162 -32.54 -35.81 5.10
C TYR A 162 -34.04 -35.63 5.35
N THR A 163 -34.46 -34.39 5.59
CA THR A 163 -35.65 -33.81 4.94
C THR A 163 -35.31 -32.38 4.50
N LYS A 164 -35.44 -32.12 3.19
CA LYS A 164 -35.16 -30.84 2.54
C LYS A 164 -35.94 -29.69 3.21
N PRO A 165 -35.30 -28.54 3.45
CA PRO A 165 -35.95 -27.25 3.33
C PRO A 165 -35.66 -26.66 1.95
N HIS A 166 -36.70 -26.10 1.34
CA HIS A 166 -36.63 -25.37 0.08
C HIS A 166 -35.56 -24.27 0.11
N LEU A 167 -34.80 -24.23 -0.97
CA LEU A 167 -33.82 -23.23 -1.37
C LEU A 167 -34.14 -21.79 -0.95
N VAL A 168 -33.30 -21.22 -0.09
CA VAL A 168 -32.95 -19.78 -0.15
C VAL A 168 -31.45 -19.57 0.15
N GLU A 169 -30.56 -20.38 -0.44
CA GLU A 169 -29.09 -20.25 -0.30
C GLU A 169 -28.38 -19.70 -1.56
N ALA A 170 -29.13 -19.21 -2.55
CA ALA A 170 -28.57 -18.77 -3.81
C ALA A 170 -27.63 -17.52 -3.75
N PRO A 171 -27.86 -16.48 -2.91
CA PRO A 171 -27.08 -15.25 -3.02
C PRO A 171 -25.65 -15.37 -2.47
N ILE A 172 -25.48 -16.05 -1.33
CA ILE A 172 -24.20 -16.05 -0.60
C ILE A 172 -23.16 -16.94 -1.30
N ILE A 173 -23.59 -18.09 -1.82
CA ILE A 173 -22.70 -18.99 -2.58
C ILE A 173 -22.32 -18.39 -3.93
N ALA A 174 -23.21 -17.61 -4.56
CA ALA A 174 -22.91 -16.87 -5.79
C ALA A 174 -21.87 -15.76 -5.54
N LEU A 175 -22.06 -14.95 -4.49
CA LEU A 175 -21.13 -13.89 -4.09
C LEU A 175 -19.75 -14.44 -3.72
N LEU A 176 -19.69 -15.57 -2.99
CA LEU A 176 -18.41 -16.23 -2.66
C LEU A 176 -17.70 -16.81 -3.90
N ARG A 177 -18.44 -17.21 -4.94
CA ARG A 177 -17.87 -17.71 -6.20
C ARG A 177 -17.38 -16.57 -7.11
N GLU A 178 -18.05 -15.42 -7.09
CA GLU A 178 -17.64 -14.18 -7.77
C GLU A 178 -16.40 -13.56 -7.14
N LEU A 179 -16.36 -13.43 -5.81
CA LEU A 179 -15.18 -12.91 -5.10
C LEU A 179 -13.94 -13.79 -5.32
N ARG A 180 -14.13 -15.12 -5.41
CA ARG A 180 -13.03 -16.07 -5.72
C ARG A 180 -12.58 -16.04 -7.19
N HIS A 181 -13.41 -15.59 -8.12
CA HIS A 181 -13.00 -15.37 -9.51
C HIS A 181 -12.32 -14.01 -9.69
N SER A 182 -12.86 -12.96 -9.06
CA SER A 182 -12.29 -11.61 -9.09
C SER A 182 -10.88 -11.57 -8.47
N SER A 183 -10.66 -12.25 -7.33
CA SER A 183 -9.35 -12.34 -6.70
C SER A 183 -8.32 -13.16 -7.50
N ARG A 184 -8.75 -14.10 -8.34
CA ARG A 184 -7.84 -14.85 -9.22
C ARG A 184 -7.46 -14.02 -10.45
N ASN A 185 -8.37 -13.24 -11.01
CA ASN A 185 -8.06 -12.36 -12.15
C ASN A 185 -7.08 -11.24 -11.78
N LEU A 186 -7.05 -10.78 -10.52
CA LEU A 186 -6.08 -9.80 -10.06
C LEU A 186 -4.64 -10.37 -9.99
N GLN A 187 -4.48 -11.64 -9.60
CA GLN A 187 -3.17 -12.31 -9.59
C GLN A 187 -2.64 -12.65 -11.00
N PHE A 188 -3.53 -12.83 -11.98
CA PHE A 188 -3.13 -13.07 -13.38
C PHE A 188 -2.80 -11.78 -14.14
N MET A 189 -3.36 -10.62 -13.76
CA MET A 189 -2.94 -9.32 -14.32
C MET A 189 -1.63 -8.82 -13.73
N GLU A 190 -1.33 -9.12 -12.46
CA GLU A 190 -0.07 -8.71 -11.80
C GLU A 190 1.15 -9.54 -12.26
N SER A 191 0.92 -10.66 -12.97
CA SER A 191 1.98 -11.49 -13.56
C SER A 191 2.24 -11.24 -15.05
N ALA A 192 1.49 -10.32 -15.69
CA ALA A 192 1.60 -10.05 -17.13
C ALA A 192 2.42 -8.80 -17.49
N ASP A 193 2.79 -7.95 -16.52
CA ASP A 193 3.53 -6.70 -16.74
C ASP A 193 5.02 -6.77 -16.34
N VAL A 194 5.59 -7.97 -16.26
CA VAL A 194 7.04 -8.17 -16.11
C VAL A 194 7.55 -9.12 -17.18
N HIS A 195 7.59 -8.67 -18.44
CA HIS A 195 8.65 -9.03 -19.40
C HIS A 195 8.54 -8.18 -20.69
N PHE A 196 9.54 -7.28 -20.84
CA PHE A 196 10.02 -6.60 -22.06
C PHE A 196 9.08 -5.64 -22.83
#